data_AF-A0A7R9YRB2-F1
#
_entry.id   AF-A0A7R9YRB2-F1
#
_cell.length_a   1.000
_cell.length_b   1.000
_cell.length_c   1.000
_cell.angle_alpha   90.00
_cell.angle_beta   90.00
_cell.angle_gamma   90.00
#
_symmetry.space_group_name_H-M   'P 1'
#
loop_
_entity.id
_entity.type
_entity.pdbx_description
1 polymer ?
#
loop_
_entity_poly.entity_id
_entity_poly.type
_entity_poly.pdbx_seq_one_letter_code
_entity_poly.pdbx_strand_id
1 'polypeptide(L)'
;YSGTPGKRERMRAELLFDDPPEYFDHEKGFIAMHIDVPQQMLDKCNGEGLKGPLIADVLDNHFELVHYQLLRLRTALAISSVTGRAVIMPPIWCEIDKYWAQLQDGNIPGTSWKKPFICPLDHVLDLEGHWARVLPPDAFGPHIEWRERSFLQNPRLSASVNQSRLLVDTCSSHGGDCPGGVTGVQDHKMAVSSAADMHALHVAFNTPEATSHKILELSAGALEALHGAWKTFAQPQLDQFMNRLKHYPSNTCCLQEHPPGWVWYDFLADIPHKDRFNREFKDKWIYYRGDQGDLATWYNRPNPGLEVAAAAAA
;
A
#
# COMPACT_ATOMS: atom_id res chain seq x y z
N TYR A 1 2.80 16.89 6.26
CA TYR A 1 3.15 15.70 5.47
C TYR A 1 2.45 15.77 4.12
N SER A 2 3.10 15.21 3.10
CA SER A 2 2.58 14.98 1.74
C SER A 2 1.93 16.16 1.01
N GLY A 3 2.27 17.39 1.39
CA GLY A 3 1.95 18.64 0.70
C GLY A 3 0.57 18.73 0.03
N THR A 4 0.57 19.15 -1.23
CA THR A 4 -0.65 19.24 -2.07
C THR A 4 -1.28 17.88 -2.36
N PRO A 5 -0.52 16.81 -2.69
CA PRO A 5 -1.09 15.49 -2.96
C PRO A 5 -1.92 14.91 -1.81
N GLY A 6 -1.45 15.03 -0.57
CA GLY A 6 -2.16 14.56 0.63
C GLY A 6 -3.45 15.33 0.88
N LYS A 7 -3.45 16.65 0.71
CA LYS A 7 -4.67 17.47 0.82
C LYS A 7 -5.71 17.08 -0.24
N ARG A 8 -5.26 16.88 -1.49
CA ARG A 8 -6.14 16.46 -2.59
C ARG A 8 -6.73 15.08 -2.33
N GLU A 9 -5.91 14.14 -1.89
CA GLU A 9 -6.37 12.79 -1.53
C GLU A 9 -7.45 12.83 -0.46
N ARG A 10 -7.25 13.58 0.64
CA ARG A 10 -8.25 13.73 1.70
C ARG A 10 -9.57 14.31 1.21
N MET A 11 -9.51 15.33 0.35
CA MET A 11 -10.72 15.90 -0.25
C MET A 11 -11.45 14.88 -1.14
N ARG A 12 -10.73 14.06 -1.90
CA ARG A 12 -11.32 12.97 -2.68
C ARG A 12 -11.92 11.89 -1.77
N ALA A 13 -11.20 11.50 -0.73
CA ALA A 13 -11.64 10.49 0.25
C ALA A 13 -12.96 10.87 0.94
N GLU A 14 -13.24 12.17 1.06
CA GLU A 14 -14.50 12.71 1.59
C GLU A 14 -15.50 13.14 0.51
N LEU A 15 -15.24 12.83 -0.77
CA LEU A 15 -16.09 13.15 -1.93
C LEU A 15 -16.28 14.66 -2.17
N LEU A 16 -15.31 15.47 -1.75
CA LEU A 16 -15.33 16.94 -1.84
C LEU A 16 -14.48 17.49 -3.00
N PHE A 17 -13.83 16.63 -3.78
CA PHE A 17 -12.99 17.04 -4.91
C PHE A 17 -13.68 16.77 -6.25
N ASP A 18 -13.63 17.75 -7.15
CA ASP A 18 -14.25 17.69 -8.48
C ASP A 18 -13.23 17.23 -9.53
N ASP A 19 -13.24 15.92 -9.84
CA ASP A 19 -12.37 15.31 -10.85
C ASP A 19 -13.03 15.21 -12.24
N PRO A 20 -12.24 15.25 -13.33
CA PRO A 20 -12.76 15.09 -14.70
C PRO A 20 -13.33 13.67 -14.93
N PRO A 21 -14.23 13.49 -15.92
CA PRO A 21 -14.83 12.17 -16.22
C PRO A 21 -13.81 11.04 -16.44
N GLU A 22 -12.68 11.36 -17.08
CA GLU A 22 -11.57 10.42 -17.36
C GLU A 22 -11.02 9.76 -16.07
N TYR A 23 -11.15 10.44 -14.93
CA TYR A 23 -10.73 9.91 -13.63
C TYR A 23 -11.53 8.66 -13.23
N PHE A 24 -12.80 8.62 -13.65
CA PHE A 24 -13.79 7.60 -13.28
C PHE A 24 -13.91 6.45 -14.28
N ASP A 25 -13.31 6.55 -15.47
CA ASP A 25 -13.33 5.51 -16.50
C ASP A 25 -11.91 5.25 -17.05
N HIS A 26 -11.10 4.58 -16.25
CA HIS A 26 -9.73 4.21 -16.63
C HIS A 26 -9.75 3.17 -17.77
N GLU A 27 -8.89 3.36 -18.78
CA GLU A 27 -8.88 2.51 -20.00
C GLU A 27 -8.70 1.03 -19.67
N LYS A 28 -7.75 0.69 -18.80
CA LYS A 28 -7.51 -0.69 -18.35
C LYS A 28 -8.44 -1.15 -17.24
N GLY A 29 -9.24 -0.25 -16.67
CA GLY A 29 -10.05 -0.49 -15.48
C GLY A 29 -9.26 -0.38 -14.17
N PHE A 30 -9.82 -0.96 -13.11
CA PHE A 30 -9.43 -0.79 -11.73
C PHE A 30 -9.21 -2.13 -11.01
N ILE A 31 -8.47 -2.10 -9.91
CA ILE A 31 -8.36 -3.18 -8.92
C ILE A 31 -8.98 -2.67 -7.62
N ALA A 32 -10.03 -3.33 -7.16
CA ALA A 32 -10.58 -3.17 -5.82
C ALA A 32 -10.11 -4.34 -4.96
N MET A 33 -9.89 -4.10 -3.66
CA MET A 33 -9.42 -5.13 -2.75
C MET A 33 -10.20 -5.09 -1.43
N HIS A 34 -10.51 -6.28 -0.91
CA HIS A 34 -11.14 -6.46 0.38
C HIS A 34 -10.11 -6.95 1.39
N ILE A 35 -9.65 -6.05 2.25
CA ILE A 35 -8.77 -6.43 3.37
C ILE A 35 -9.65 -6.75 4.58
N ASP A 36 -9.66 -8.02 4.97
CA ASP A 36 -10.27 -8.45 6.23
C ASP A 36 -9.23 -8.32 7.33
N VAL A 37 -9.35 -7.26 8.15
CA VAL A 37 -8.47 -7.03 9.29
C VAL A 37 -9.00 -7.85 10.47
N PRO A 38 -8.22 -8.77 11.06
CA PRO A 38 -8.66 -9.56 12.19
C PRO A 38 -9.13 -8.67 13.34
N GLN A 39 -10.32 -8.94 13.88
CA GLN A 39 -10.90 -8.15 14.96
C GLN A 39 -9.94 -8.02 16.16
N GLN A 40 -9.20 -9.09 16.47
CA GLN A 40 -8.18 -9.07 17.52
C GLN A 40 -7.09 -8.00 17.30
N MET A 41 -6.69 -7.73 16.05
CA MET A 41 -5.71 -6.66 15.76
C MET A 41 -6.32 -5.28 16.00
N LEU A 42 -7.59 -5.09 15.65
CA LEU A 42 -8.33 -3.85 15.92
C LEU A 42 -8.49 -3.64 17.44
N ASP A 43 -8.83 -4.69 18.17
CA ASP A 43 -9.04 -4.65 19.63
C ASP A 43 -7.75 -4.33 20.39
N LYS A 44 -6.60 -4.87 19.94
CA LYS A 44 -5.27 -4.50 20.47
C LYS A 44 -4.94 -3.03 20.24
N CYS A 45 -5.48 -2.41 19.20
CA CYS A 45 -5.25 -1.02 18.82
C CYS A 45 -6.32 -0.07 19.39
N ASN A 46 -6.75 -0.31 20.63
CA ASN A 46 -7.79 0.48 21.31
C ASN A 46 -7.24 1.76 21.97
N GLY A 47 -5.92 2.00 21.92
CA GLY A 47 -5.28 3.15 22.55
C GLY A 47 -4.98 3.03 24.05
N GLU A 48 -5.26 1.90 24.68
CA GLU A 48 -4.93 1.67 26.09
C GLU A 48 -3.41 1.62 26.31
N GLY A 49 -2.66 1.04 25.36
CA GLY A 49 -1.20 0.98 25.38
C GLY A 49 -0.50 2.29 24.99
N LEU A 50 -1.23 3.26 24.45
CA LEU A 50 -0.72 4.56 24.01
C LEU A 50 -1.02 5.62 25.08
N LYS A 51 -0.27 5.59 26.18
CA LYS A 51 -0.34 6.62 27.22
C LYS A 51 0.96 7.38 27.30
N GLY A 52 0.85 8.70 27.35
CA GLY A 52 2.00 9.58 27.41
C GLY A 52 2.50 10.00 26.02
N PRO A 53 3.70 10.57 26.00
CA PRO A 53 4.42 10.87 24.77
C PRO A 53 4.76 9.59 23.98
N LEU A 54 4.85 9.73 22.66
CA LEU A 54 5.14 8.60 21.77
C LEU A 54 6.59 8.12 21.95
N ILE A 55 6.77 6.87 22.37
CA ILE A 55 8.05 6.16 22.35
C ILE A 55 7.96 4.96 21.42
N ALA A 56 9.09 4.43 20.98
CA ALA A 56 9.10 3.38 19.96
C ALA A 56 8.42 2.09 20.45
N ASP A 57 8.59 1.75 21.73
CA ASP A 57 8.11 0.49 22.33
C ASP A 57 6.58 0.39 22.44
N VAL A 58 5.86 1.50 22.32
CA VAL A 58 4.39 1.49 22.32
C VAL A 58 3.80 1.40 20.91
N LEU A 59 4.64 1.27 19.88
CA LEU A 59 4.22 1.28 18.47
C LEU A 59 3.99 -0.12 17.87
N ASP A 60 4.29 -1.19 18.61
CA ASP A 60 4.19 -2.57 18.11
C ASP A 60 2.82 -2.89 17.52
N ASN A 61 1.74 -2.65 18.27
CA ASN A 61 0.38 -2.93 17.82
C ASN A 61 0.03 -2.11 16.57
N HIS A 62 0.40 -0.83 16.56
CA HIS A 62 0.16 0.05 15.42
C HIS A 62 0.86 -0.43 14.15
N PHE A 63 2.14 -0.80 14.23
CA PHE A 63 2.89 -1.29 13.07
C PHE A 63 2.46 -2.70 12.65
N GLU A 64 2.08 -3.57 13.60
CA GLU A 64 1.47 -4.87 13.29
C GLU A 64 0.20 -4.67 12.45
N LEU A 65 -0.70 -3.78 12.89
CA LEU A 65 -1.95 -3.45 12.20
C LEU A 65 -1.71 -2.82 10.81
N VAL A 66 -0.80 -1.84 10.71
CA VAL A 66 -0.55 -1.15 9.43
C VAL A 66 0.18 -2.06 8.45
N HIS A 67 1.22 -2.78 8.87
CA HIS A 67 1.93 -3.72 8.00
C HIS A 67 1.04 -4.85 7.53
N TYR A 68 0.13 -5.36 8.38
CA TYR A 68 -0.88 -6.32 7.93
C TYR A 68 -1.59 -5.83 6.66
N GLN A 69 -2.05 -4.57 6.66
CA GLN A 69 -2.78 -3.99 5.53
C GLN A 69 -1.87 -3.66 4.34
N LEU A 70 -0.66 -3.14 4.58
CA LEU A 70 0.30 -2.83 3.51
C LEU A 70 0.73 -4.08 2.74
N LEU A 71 0.90 -5.20 3.43
CA LEU A 71 1.25 -6.46 2.80
C LEU A 71 0.16 -6.98 1.85
N ARG A 72 -1.13 -6.75 2.15
CA ARG A 72 -2.23 -7.05 1.21
C ARG A 72 -2.28 -6.05 0.06
N LEU A 73 -2.06 -4.76 0.34
CA LEU A 73 -1.96 -3.73 -0.71
C LEU A 73 -0.83 -4.05 -1.70
N ARG A 74 0.31 -4.60 -1.23
CA ARG A 74 1.42 -5.06 -2.09
C ARG A 74 0.97 -6.04 -3.17
N THR A 75 0.08 -6.97 -2.86
CA THR A 75 -0.48 -7.93 -3.82
C THR A 75 -1.23 -7.21 -4.94
N ALA A 76 -2.09 -6.25 -4.60
CA ALA A 76 -2.80 -5.45 -5.60
C ALA A 76 -1.86 -4.58 -6.44
N LEU A 77 -0.78 -4.05 -5.86
CA LEU A 77 0.25 -3.31 -6.60
C LEU A 77 0.99 -4.21 -7.59
N ALA A 78 1.31 -5.44 -7.22
CA ALA A 78 1.91 -6.41 -8.13
C ALA A 78 0.98 -6.72 -9.31
N ILE A 79 -0.31 -6.97 -9.04
CA ILE A 79 -1.31 -7.20 -10.10
C ILE A 79 -1.47 -5.97 -11.00
N SER A 80 -1.48 -4.77 -10.42
CA SER A 80 -1.53 -3.51 -11.18
C SER A 80 -0.34 -3.38 -12.12
N SER A 81 0.88 -3.70 -11.68
CA SER A 81 2.08 -3.61 -12.52
C SER A 81 2.07 -4.51 -13.76
N VAL A 82 1.25 -5.59 -13.77
CA VAL A 82 1.12 -6.49 -14.93
C VAL A 82 -0.17 -6.29 -15.73
N THR A 83 -1.17 -5.61 -15.18
CA THR A 83 -2.46 -5.35 -15.85
C THR A 83 -2.60 -3.90 -16.32
N GLY A 84 -1.80 -2.98 -15.77
CA GLY A 84 -1.96 -1.54 -15.96
C GLY A 84 -3.22 -0.97 -15.33
N ARG A 85 -3.96 -1.74 -14.51
CA ARG A 85 -5.18 -1.28 -13.84
C ARG A 85 -4.86 -0.34 -12.69
N ALA A 86 -5.67 0.70 -12.51
CA ALA A 86 -5.52 1.62 -11.38
C ALA A 86 -5.96 0.95 -10.06
N VAL A 87 -5.18 1.10 -8.99
CA VAL A 87 -5.48 0.50 -7.68
C VAL A 87 -6.40 1.42 -6.88
N ILE A 88 -7.57 0.92 -6.49
CA ILE A 88 -8.44 1.60 -5.54
C ILE A 88 -7.93 1.27 -4.14
N MET A 89 -7.49 2.29 -3.43
CA MET A 89 -6.91 2.15 -2.10
C MET A 89 -7.96 1.66 -1.11
N PRO A 90 -7.64 0.69 -0.23
CA PRO A 90 -8.54 0.30 0.84
C PRO A 90 -8.58 1.38 1.93
N PRO A 91 -9.61 1.41 2.79
CA PRO A 91 -9.49 2.10 4.06
C PRO A 91 -8.32 1.51 4.85
N ILE A 92 -7.45 2.36 5.39
CA ILE A 92 -6.33 1.94 6.25
C ILE A 92 -6.67 2.27 7.69
N TRP A 93 -6.66 1.25 8.55
CA TRP A 93 -6.82 1.40 9.99
C TRP A 93 -5.50 1.76 10.64
N CYS A 94 -5.54 2.80 11.49
CA CYS A 94 -4.41 3.25 12.30
C CYS A 94 -4.83 3.34 13.77
N GLU A 95 -3.82 3.22 14.64
CA GLU A 95 -3.97 3.48 16.06
C GLU A 95 -3.53 4.90 16.42
N ILE A 96 -2.53 5.43 15.72
CA ILE A 96 -1.96 6.75 15.97
C ILE A 96 -2.26 7.74 14.84
N ASP A 97 -2.36 9.00 15.22
CA ASP A 97 -2.38 10.15 14.31
C ASP A 97 -0.99 10.39 13.69
N LYS A 98 -0.89 11.35 12.77
CA LYS A 98 0.38 11.77 12.20
C LYS A 98 0.53 13.27 12.27
N TYR A 99 1.60 13.70 12.95
CA TYR A 99 1.87 15.09 13.21
C TYR A 99 3.37 15.38 13.08
N TRP A 100 3.71 16.62 12.73
CA TRP A 100 5.12 17.03 12.58
C TRP A 100 5.80 17.32 13.92
N ALA A 101 5.09 17.10 15.03
CA ALA A 101 5.62 17.17 16.38
C ALA A 101 5.17 15.94 17.18
N GLN A 102 5.51 15.91 18.46
CA GLN A 102 5.20 14.80 19.35
C GLN A 102 3.68 14.61 19.50
N LEU A 103 3.26 13.35 19.41
CA LEU A 103 1.89 12.93 19.72
C LEU A 103 1.76 12.68 21.22
N GLN A 104 0.57 12.93 21.76
CA GLN A 104 0.17 12.60 23.12
C GLN A 104 -0.92 11.55 23.08
N ASP A 105 -0.70 10.41 23.72
CA ASP A 105 -1.59 9.25 23.71
C ASP A 105 -1.93 8.79 22.27
N GLY A 106 -0.97 8.96 21.34
CA GLY A 106 -1.16 8.70 19.92
C GLY A 106 -2.05 9.70 19.17
N ASN A 107 -2.42 10.84 19.75
CA ASN A 107 -3.18 11.89 19.10
C ASN A 107 -2.35 13.18 18.94
N ILE A 108 -2.77 14.07 18.04
CA ILE A 108 -2.31 15.46 18.06
C ILE A 108 -2.66 16.06 19.43
N PRO A 109 -1.73 16.77 20.12
CA PRO A 109 -2.00 17.38 21.41
C PRO A 109 -3.28 18.24 21.40
N GLY A 110 -4.16 18.02 22.38
CA GLY A 110 -5.45 18.71 22.48
C GLY A 110 -6.59 18.08 21.68
N THR A 111 -6.38 16.94 21.01
CA THR A 111 -7.41 16.18 20.31
C THR A 111 -7.63 14.80 20.93
N SER A 112 -8.81 14.21 20.69
CA SER A 112 -9.15 12.87 21.16
C SER A 112 -9.90 12.12 20.06
N TRP A 113 -9.28 11.06 19.54
CA TRP A 113 -9.91 10.16 18.56
C TRP A 113 -10.27 8.83 19.20
N LYS A 114 -11.39 8.24 18.77
CA LYS A 114 -11.68 6.83 19.03
C LYS A 114 -10.70 5.99 18.22
N LYS A 115 -9.98 5.08 18.87
CA LYS A 115 -9.01 4.19 18.25
C LYS A 115 -9.56 2.74 18.17
N PRO A 116 -9.18 1.97 17.14
CA PRO A 116 -8.48 2.45 15.93
C PRO A 116 -9.43 3.28 15.06
N PHE A 117 -8.87 4.06 14.13
CA PHE A 117 -9.63 4.88 13.19
C PHE A 117 -9.13 4.68 11.76
N ILE A 118 -9.95 5.00 10.77
CA ILE A 118 -9.52 5.03 9.37
C ILE A 118 -8.65 6.27 9.19
N CYS A 119 -7.36 6.08 9.02
CA CYS A 119 -6.42 7.17 8.83
C CYS A 119 -6.42 7.66 7.38
N PRO A 120 -6.21 8.98 7.18
CA PRO A 120 -5.85 9.53 5.89
C PRO A 120 -4.68 8.78 5.26
N LEU A 121 -4.69 8.61 3.93
CA LEU A 121 -3.73 7.75 3.27
C LEU A 121 -2.28 8.27 3.39
N ASP A 122 -2.10 9.58 3.45
CA ASP A 122 -0.81 10.23 3.68
C ASP A 122 -0.24 10.03 5.09
N HIS A 123 -1.00 9.40 6.00
CA HIS A 123 -0.44 8.94 7.28
C HIS A 123 0.55 7.81 7.03
N VAL A 124 0.21 6.89 6.15
CA VAL A 124 0.96 5.65 5.92
C VAL A 124 1.76 5.68 4.62
N LEU A 125 1.31 6.41 3.60
CA LEU A 125 1.92 6.44 2.27
C LEU A 125 2.56 7.80 1.94
N ASP A 126 3.71 7.79 1.27
CA ASP A 126 4.42 8.99 0.83
C ASP A 126 3.81 9.55 -0.47
N LEU A 127 2.63 10.16 -0.35
CA LEU A 127 1.89 10.62 -1.52
C LEU A 127 2.61 11.69 -2.35
N GLU A 128 3.40 12.55 -1.70
CA GLU A 128 4.10 13.65 -2.36
C GLU A 128 5.43 13.23 -2.96
N GLY A 129 6.19 12.40 -2.25
CA GLY A 129 7.50 11.96 -2.70
C GLY A 129 7.42 10.97 -3.85
N HIS A 130 6.43 10.06 -3.86
CA HIS A 130 6.48 8.90 -4.75
C HIS A 130 5.16 8.54 -5.43
N TRP A 131 4.00 8.54 -4.75
CA TRP A 131 2.75 8.08 -5.38
C TRP A 131 2.16 9.05 -6.40
N ALA A 132 2.28 10.37 -6.16
CA ALA A 132 1.77 11.38 -7.10
C ALA A 132 2.72 11.66 -8.26
N ARG A 133 3.89 11.00 -8.31
CA ARG A 133 4.93 11.24 -9.31
C ARG A 133 5.03 10.06 -10.27
N VAL A 134 5.33 10.36 -11.53
CA VAL A 134 5.80 9.35 -12.48
C VAL A 134 7.27 9.11 -12.18
N LEU A 135 7.58 7.93 -11.64
CA LEU A 135 8.96 7.52 -11.35
C LEU A 135 9.62 6.92 -12.61
N PRO A 136 10.96 6.99 -12.75
CA PRO A 136 11.68 6.41 -13.89
C PRO A 136 11.36 4.92 -14.08
N PRO A 137 10.77 4.51 -15.22
CA PRO A 137 10.35 3.12 -15.43
C PRO A 137 11.50 2.11 -15.35
N ASP A 138 12.70 2.48 -15.78
CA ASP A 138 13.87 1.59 -15.75
C ASP A 138 14.28 1.20 -14.32
N ALA A 139 14.01 2.07 -13.34
CA ALA A 139 14.38 1.86 -11.94
C ALA A 139 13.21 1.42 -11.05
N PHE A 140 11.98 1.71 -11.45
CA PHE A 140 10.78 1.50 -10.60
C PHE A 140 9.70 0.67 -11.30
N GLY A 141 9.90 0.26 -12.54
CA GLY A 141 8.90 -0.46 -13.33
C GLY A 141 7.75 0.46 -13.75
N PRO A 142 6.67 -0.09 -14.31
CA PRO A 142 5.54 0.69 -14.82
C PRO A 142 4.93 1.58 -13.73
N HIS A 143 4.38 2.73 -14.15
CA HIS A 143 3.64 3.60 -13.24
C HIS A 143 2.38 2.87 -12.74
N ILE A 144 2.09 3.01 -11.45
CA ILE A 144 0.90 2.46 -10.82
C ILE A 144 -0.05 3.62 -10.52
N GLU A 145 -1.10 3.72 -11.32
CA GLU A 145 -2.20 4.63 -11.02
C GLU A 145 -3.00 4.15 -9.81
N TRP A 146 -3.62 5.09 -9.11
CA TRP A 146 -4.42 4.78 -7.93
C TRP A 146 -5.61 5.72 -7.76
N ARG A 147 -6.57 5.29 -6.93
CA ARG A 147 -7.78 6.03 -6.54
C ARG A 147 -7.98 5.91 -5.03
N GLU A 148 -8.62 6.89 -4.42
CA GLU A 148 -8.92 6.95 -2.99
C GLU A 148 -9.93 5.87 -2.54
N ARG A 149 -10.03 5.68 -1.22
CA ARG A 149 -10.94 4.70 -0.59
C ARG A 149 -12.43 4.90 -0.91
N SER A 150 -12.83 6.13 -1.23
CA SER A 150 -14.22 6.50 -1.48
C SER A 150 -14.63 6.41 -2.97
N PHE A 151 -13.69 6.01 -3.85
CA PHE A 151 -13.87 6.07 -5.30
C PHE A 151 -15.13 5.34 -5.78
N LEU A 152 -15.38 4.13 -5.25
CA LEU A 152 -16.54 3.31 -5.62
C LEU A 152 -17.87 3.84 -5.11
N GLN A 153 -17.84 4.72 -4.11
CA GLN A 153 -19.02 5.41 -3.56
C GLN A 153 -19.24 6.79 -4.21
N ASN A 154 -18.33 7.23 -5.08
CA ASN A 154 -18.43 8.54 -5.71
C ASN A 154 -19.64 8.57 -6.67
N PRO A 155 -20.59 9.51 -6.51
CA PRO A 155 -21.80 9.56 -7.36
C PRO A 155 -21.52 9.86 -8.84
N ARG A 156 -20.30 10.31 -9.17
CA ARG A 156 -19.86 10.56 -10.55
C ARG A 156 -19.36 9.30 -11.26
N LEU A 157 -19.08 8.23 -10.51
CA LEU A 157 -18.74 6.93 -11.09
C LEU A 157 -19.99 6.34 -11.74
N SER A 158 -19.93 6.07 -13.03
CA SER A 158 -21.08 5.53 -13.76
C SER A 158 -21.43 4.11 -13.28
N ALA A 159 -22.71 3.77 -13.34
CA ALA A 159 -23.17 2.43 -12.99
C ALA A 159 -22.55 1.35 -13.89
N SER A 160 -22.30 1.65 -15.17
CA SER A 160 -21.68 0.70 -16.10
C SER A 160 -20.25 0.33 -15.70
N VAL A 161 -19.47 1.28 -15.16
CA VAL A 161 -18.15 0.98 -14.60
C VAL A 161 -18.29 0.28 -13.26
N ASN A 162 -19.11 0.81 -12.35
CA ASN A 162 -19.20 0.30 -10.98
C ASN A 162 -19.77 -1.13 -10.89
N GLN A 163 -20.62 -1.54 -11.83
CA GLN A 163 -21.22 -2.89 -11.87
C GLN A 163 -20.41 -3.89 -12.72
N SER A 164 -19.46 -3.43 -13.52
CA SER A 164 -18.61 -4.29 -14.36
C SER A 164 -17.47 -4.90 -13.53
N ARG A 165 -17.78 -5.96 -12.78
CA ARG A 165 -16.89 -6.57 -11.78
C ARG A 165 -16.55 -8.02 -12.12
N LEU A 166 -15.26 -8.37 -12.00
CA LEU A 166 -14.76 -9.73 -11.97
C LEU A 166 -14.29 -10.04 -10.55
N LEU A 167 -15.00 -10.93 -9.85
CA LEU A 167 -14.61 -11.37 -8.53
C LEU A 167 -13.45 -12.36 -8.63
N VAL A 168 -12.37 -12.10 -7.90
CA VAL A 168 -11.23 -12.99 -7.77
C VAL A 168 -11.22 -13.59 -6.35
N ASP A 169 -11.36 -14.91 -6.26
CA ASP A 169 -11.43 -15.65 -5.00
C ASP A 169 -10.51 -16.88 -5.02
N THR A 170 -10.41 -17.61 -3.92
CA THR A 170 -9.56 -18.79 -3.80
C THR A 170 -10.19 -19.99 -4.51
N CYS A 171 -9.37 -20.88 -5.07
CA CYS A 171 -9.86 -22.13 -5.69
C CYS A 171 -10.67 -23.00 -4.71
N SER A 172 -10.31 -22.99 -3.42
CA SER A 172 -11.10 -23.64 -2.36
C SER A 172 -12.53 -23.07 -2.22
N SER A 173 -12.71 -21.76 -2.36
CA SER A 173 -14.04 -21.12 -2.34
C SER A 173 -14.92 -21.58 -3.52
N HIS A 174 -14.29 -22.08 -4.59
CA HIS A 174 -14.92 -22.54 -5.81
C HIS A 174 -15.09 -24.07 -5.90
N GLY A 175 -14.75 -24.82 -4.84
CA GLY A 175 -15.00 -26.27 -4.76
C GLY A 175 -14.15 -27.13 -5.71
N GLY A 176 -13.05 -26.60 -6.24
CA GLY A 176 -12.18 -27.30 -7.19
C GLY A 176 -10.69 -26.98 -7.01
N ASP A 177 -9.85 -27.83 -7.61
CA ASP A 177 -8.42 -27.56 -7.77
C ASP A 177 -8.20 -26.71 -9.04
N CYS A 178 -7.22 -25.81 -9.02
CA CYS A 178 -6.86 -24.97 -10.16
C CYS A 178 -5.42 -25.26 -10.60
N PRO A 179 -5.22 -26.20 -11.54
CA PRO A 179 -3.90 -26.53 -12.07
C PRO A 179 -3.23 -25.27 -12.65
N GLY A 180 -2.04 -24.91 -12.15
CA GLY A 180 -1.33 -23.68 -12.54
C GLY A 180 -1.70 -22.44 -11.71
N GLY A 181 -2.54 -22.58 -10.69
CA GLY A 181 -2.79 -21.56 -9.68
C GLY A 181 -3.77 -20.45 -10.06
N VAL A 182 -4.28 -20.42 -11.30
CA VAL A 182 -5.29 -19.45 -11.74
C VAL A 182 -6.25 -20.09 -12.76
N THR A 183 -7.54 -19.76 -12.69
CA THR A 183 -8.54 -20.25 -13.65
C THR A 183 -8.88 -19.21 -14.71
N GLY A 184 -9.59 -19.63 -15.77
CA GLY A 184 -10.29 -18.70 -16.65
C GLY A 184 -11.49 -18.02 -15.95
N VAL A 185 -12.09 -17.05 -16.63
CA VAL A 185 -13.30 -16.37 -16.18
C VAL A 185 -14.52 -17.28 -16.40
N GLN A 186 -15.31 -17.48 -15.35
CA GLN A 186 -16.60 -18.18 -15.39
C GLN A 186 -17.60 -17.45 -14.49
N ASP A 187 -18.79 -17.11 -15.00
CA ASP A 187 -19.85 -16.43 -14.25
C ASP A 187 -19.39 -15.19 -13.47
N HIS A 188 -18.60 -14.33 -14.12
CA HIS A 188 -18.00 -13.13 -13.52
C HIS A 188 -17.06 -13.41 -12.33
N LYS A 189 -16.50 -14.63 -12.28
CA LYS A 189 -15.56 -15.05 -11.24
C LYS A 189 -14.30 -15.66 -11.85
N MET A 190 -13.19 -15.54 -11.11
CA MET A 190 -11.91 -16.17 -11.38
C MET A 190 -11.35 -16.70 -10.06
N ALA A 191 -10.77 -17.90 -10.08
CA ALA A 191 -10.19 -18.50 -8.91
C ALA A 191 -8.65 -18.46 -8.97
N VAL A 192 -8.01 -18.26 -7.81
CA VAL A 192 -6.55 -18.24 -7.64
C VAL A 192 -6.09 -19.11 -6.47
N SER A 193 -4.83 -19.53 -6.48
CA SER A 193 -4.17 -20.19 -5.36
C SER A 193 -2.74 -19.71 -5.19
N SER A 194 -2.08 -20.15 -4.11
CA SER A 194 -0.68 -19.84 -3.84
C SER A 194 0.32 -20.43 -4.85
N ALA A 195 -0.14 -21.27 -5.78
CA ALA A 195 0.67 -21.78 -6.88
C ALA A 195 0.76 -20.78 -8.06
N ALA A 196 -0.04 -19.71 -8.06
CA ALA A 196 -0.03 -18.72 -9.14
C ALA A 196 1.29 -17.92 -9.13
N ASP A 197 1.92 -17.85 -10.30
CA ASP A 197 3.04 -16.93 -10.55
C ASP A 197 2.56 -15.67 -11.30
N MET A 198 3.37 -14.60 -11.26
CA MET A 198 3.05 -13.33 -11.93
C MET A 198 2.87 -13.46 -13.45
N HIS A 199 3.47 -14.45 -14.11
CA HIS A 199 3.28 -14.66 -15.55
C HIS A 199 1.89 -15.25 -15.82
N ALA A 200 1.48 -16.26 -15.06
CA ALA A 200 0.15 -16.86 -15.12
C ALA A 200 -0.93 -15.82 -14.80
N LEU A 201 -0.73 -14.99 -13.77
CA LEU A 201 -1.65 -13.88 -13.43
C LEU A 201 -1.72 -12.84 -14.55
N HIS A 202 -0.59 -12.45 -15.13
CA HIS A 202 -0.55 -11.53 -16.28
C HIS A 202 -1.36 -12.10 -17.44
N VAL A 203 -1.17 -13.37 -17.80
CA VAL A 203 -1.90 -14.01 -18.90
C VAL A 203 -3.40 -14.07 -18.61
N ALA A 204 -3.79 -14.54 -17.41
CA ALA A 204 -5.20 -14.71 -17.05
C ALA A 204 -5.97 -13.38 -17.00
N PHE A 205 -5.40 -12.35 -16.39
CA PHE A 205 -6.07 -11.05 -16.21
C PHE A 205 -6.11 -10.18 -17.48
N ASN A 206 -5.32 -10.52 -18.51
CA ASN A 206 -5.30 -9.79 -19.78
C ASN A 206 -6.05 -10.53 -20.91
N THR A 207 -6.82 -11.57 -20.60
CA THR A 207 -7.74 -12.22 -21.56
C THR A 207 -8.89 -11.27 -21.97
N PRO A 208 -9.51 -11.45 -23.16
CA PRO A 208 -10.68 -10.67 -23.56
C PRO A 208 -11.83 -10.74 -22.54
N GLU A 209 -12.04 -11.90 -21.92
CA GLU A 209 -13.06 -12.11 -20.91
C GLU A 209 -12.74 -11.32 -19.63
N ALA A 210 -11.49 -11.37 -19.13
CA ALA A 210 -11.11 -10.62 -17.94
C ALA A 210 -11.08 -9.10 -18.19
N THR A 211 -10.60 -8.67 -19.35
CA THR A 211 -10.52 -7.25 -19.72
C THR A 211 -11.87 -6.63 -20.04
N SER A 212 -12.90 -7.43 -20.35
CA SER A 212 -14.29 -6.95 -20.45
C SER A 212 -14.86 -6.41 -19.12
N HIS A 213 -14.23 -6.72 -17.99
CA HIS A 213 -14.60 -6.24 -16.67
C HIS A 213 -13.78 -5.00 -16.28
N LYS A 214 -14.46 -3.92 -15.88
CA LYS A 214 -13.81 -2.68 -15.46
C LYS A 214 -13.19 -2.76 -14.07
N ILE A 215 -13.66 -3.63 -13.18
CA ILE A 215 -13.14 -3.78 -11.83
C ILE A 215 -12.72 -5.24 -11.61
N LEU A 216 -11.44 -5.47 -11.29
CA LEU A 216 -11.00 -6.72 -10.67
C LEU A 216 -11.18 -6.58 -9.17
N GLU A 217 -12.04 -7.41 -8.59
CA GLU A 217 -12.37 -7.36 -7.17
C GLU A 217 -11.69 -8.51 -6.44
N LEU A 218 -10.63 -8.21 -5.72
CA LEU A 218 -9.85 -9.19 -4.97
C LEU A 218 -10.49 -9.42 -3.60
N SER A 219 -10.96 -10.64 -3.36
CA SER A 219 -11.39 -11.06 -2.02
C SER A 219 -10.21 -11.13 -1.03
N ALA A 220 -10.50 -11.12 0.27
CA ALA A 220 -9.49 -11.33 1.30
C ALA A 220 -8.73 -12.64 1.09
N GLY A 221 -9.44 -13.73 0.78
CA GLY A 221 -8.83 -15.03 0.49
C GLY A 221 -7.88 -14.98 -0.71
N ALA A 222 -8.23 -14.28 -1.79
CA ALA A 222 -7.35 -14.09 -2.94
C ALA A 222 -6.09 -13.28 -2.58
N LEU A 223 -6.21 -12.25 -1.76
CA LEU A 223 -5.06 -11.47 -1.29
C LEU A 223 -4.09 -12.32 -0.47
N GLU A 224 -4.61 -13.20 0.40
CA GLU A 224 -3.78 -14.15 1.16
C GLU A 224 -3.12 -15.18 0.24
N ALA A 225 -3.88 -15.79 -0.67
CA ALA A 225 -3.36 -16.78 -1.60
C ALA A 225 -2.23 -16.20 -2.47
N LEU A 226 -2.36 -14.95 -2.90
CA LEU A 226 -1.41 -14.29 -3.79
C LEU A 226 -0.32 -13.47 -3.06
N HIS A 227 -0.28 -13.50 -1.72
CA HIS A 227 0.67 -12.71 -0.91
C HIS A 227 2.13 -12.86 -1.33
N GLY A 228 2.51 -14.06 -1.80
CA GLY A 228 3.86 -14.39 -2.26
C GLY A 228 4.11 -14.24 -3.76
N ALA A 229 3.08 -14.04 -4.59
CA ALA A 229 3.17 -14.17 -6.05
C ALA A 229 4.18 -13.19 -6.65
N TRP A 230 4.26 -11.96 -6.14
CA TRP A 230 5.20 -10.94 -6.62
C TRP A 230 6.68 -11.39 -6.61
N LYS A 231 7.06 -12.37 -5.78
CA LYS A 231 8.43 -12.90 -5.74
C LYS A 231 8.80 -13.65 -7.01
N THR A 232 7.83 -14.03 -7.83
CA THR A 232 8.05 -14.76 -9.09
C THR A 232 8.25 -13.83 -10.28
N PHE A 233 8.34 -12.51 -10.08
CA PHE A 233 8.72 -11.60 -11.16
C PHE A 233 10.09 -11.99 -11.73
N ALA A 234 10.19 -11.98 -13.06
CA ALA A 234 11.48 -12.12 -13.73
C ALA A 234 12.33 -10.85 -13.51
N GLN A 235 13.65 -10.96 -13.60
CA GLN A 235 14.49 -9.77 -13.64
C GLN A 235 14.38 -9.06 -15.00
N PRO A 236 14.42 -7.71 -15.05
CA PRO A 236 14.66 -6.76 -13.95
C PRO A 236 13.40 -6.32 -13.18
N GLN A 237 12.23 -6.91 -13.48
CA GLN A 237 10.94 -6.46 -12.94
C GLN A 237 10.85 -6.62 -11.42
N LEU A 238 11.45 -7.68 -10.87
CA LEU A 238 11.50 -7.90 -9.43
C LEU A 238 12.25 -6.77 -8.71
N ASP A 239 13.44 -6.43 -9.18
CA ASP A 239 14.26 -5.36 -8.60
C ASP A 239 13.54 -4.00 -8.68
N GLN A 240 12.93 -3.72 -9.84
CA GLN A 240 12.13 -2.52 -10.08
C GLN A 240 10.94 -2.42 -9.13
N PHE A 241 10.18 -3.50 -8.97
CA PHE A 241 9.03 -3.56 -8.09
C PHE A 241 9.44 -3.38 -6.63
N MET A 242 10.48 -4.10 -6.18
CA MET A 242 11.03 -3.92 -4.83
C MET A 242 11.52 -2.49 -4.60
N ASN A 243 12.19 -1.89 -5.57
CA ASN A 243 12.67 -0.51 -5.45
C ASN A 243 11.52 0.49 -5.29
N ARG A 244 10.41 0.27 -6.00
CA ARG A 244 9.17 1.05 -5.82
C ARG A 244 8.59 0.89 -4.41
N LEU A 245 8.46 -0.34 -3.93
CA LEU A 245 7.91 -0.63 -2.60
C LEU A 245 8.72 -0.02 -1.45
N LYS A 246 10.03 0.15 -1.59
CA LYS A 246 10.86 0.82 -0.57
C LYS A 246 10.55 2.31 -0.40
N HIS A 247 9.96 2.93 -1.42
CA HIS A 247 9.78 4.38 -1.49
C HIS A 247 8.33 4.82 -1.32
N TYR A 248 7.38 3.89 -1.45
CA TYR A 248 5.95 4.13 -1.27
C TYR A 248 5.48 4.41 0.17
N PRO A 249 6.06 3.80 1.22
CA PRO A 249 5.64 4.09 2.58
C PRO A 249 6.13 5.45 3.06
N SER A 250 5.37 6.01 3.99
CA SER A 250 5.76 7.16 4.77
C SER A 250 6.36 6.73 6.11
N ASN A 251 6.42 7.66 7.07
CA ASN A 251 6.87 7.41 8.43
C ASN A 251 5.87 7.91 9.46
N THR A 252 6.03 7.39 10.67
CA THR A 252 5.50 7.94 11.92
C THR A 252 6.52 8.89 12.53
N CYS A 253 6.03 10.00 13.07
CA CYS A 253 6.77 10.98 13.86
C CYS A 253 5.90 11.44 15.04
N CYS A 254 6.43 12.08 16.07
CA CYS A 254 7.84 12.20 16.41
C CYS A 254 8.08 11.52 17.75
N LEU A 255 9.06 10.63 17.81
CA LEU A 255 9.40 9.95 19.06
C LEU A 255 9.97 10.93 20.08
N GLN A 256 9.64 10.73 21.36
CA GLN A 256 10.03 11.63 22.44
C GLN A 256 11.54 11.72 22.64
N GLU A 257 12.22 10.57 22.64
CA GLU A 257 13.60 10.45 23.09
C GLU A 257 14.62 11.04 22.10
N HIS A 258 14.24 11.25 20.83
CA HIS A 258 15.14 11.74 19.79
C HIS A 258 14.45 12.67 18.79
N PRO A 259 14.26 13.97 19.08
CA PRO A 259 13.55 14.86 18.17
C PRO A 259 14.38 15.15 16.90
N PRO A 260 13.88 14.90 15.68
CA PRO A 260 12.58 14.30 15.34
C PRO A 260 12.72 12.81 15.01
N GLY A 261 12.22 11.92 15.87
CA GLY A 261 12.45 10.49 15.72
C GLY A 261 11.42 9.90 14.77
N TRP A 262 11.86 9.19 13.73
CA TRP A 262 10.98 8.58 12.74
C TRP A 262 11.06 7.07 12.74
N VAL A 263 9.90 6.44 12.59
CA VAL A 263 9.79 5.02 12.24
C VAL A 263 9.09 4.91 10.90
N TRP A 264 9.74 4.27 9.93
CA TRP A 264 9.21 4.12 8.57
C TRP A 264 8.33 2.87 8.49
N TYR A 265 7.17 2.98 7.84
CA TYR A 265 6.41 1.79 7.44
C TYR A 265 7.15 1.06 6.33
N ASP A 266 6.81 -0.21 6.13
CA ASP A 266 7.54 -1.06 5.21
C ASP A 266 6.65 -2.10 4.51
N PHE A 267 6.63 -2.05 3.18
CA PHE A 267 5.96 -3.04 2.33
C PHE A 267 6.71 -4.37 2.27
N LEU A 268 7.93 -4.46 2.79
CA LEU A 268 8.80 -5.63 2.77
C LEU A 268 9.07 -6.19 4.18
N ALA A 269 8.27 -5.78 5.18
CA ALA A 269 8.44 -6.14 6.59
C ALA A 269 8.40 -7.65 6.90
N ASP A 270 7.91 -8.46 5.97
CA ASP A 270 7.80 -9.92 6.09
C ASP A 270 8.97 -10.69 5.45
N ILE A 271 9.98 -9.99 4.90
CA ILE A 271 11.12 -10.62 4.24
C ILE A 271 12.45 -9.91 4.52
N PRO A 272 13.59 -10.61 4.35
CA PRO A 272 14.90 -9.97 4.36
C PRO A 272 15.03 -8.98 3.19
N HIS A 273 15.45 -7.76 3.47
CA HIS A 273 15.60 -6.72 2.45
C HIS A 273 16.51 -5.57 2.91
N LYS A 274 16.80 -4.65 1.98
CA LYS A 274 17.35 -3.33 2.28
C LYS A 274 16.31 -2.25 2.01
N ASP A 275 16.11 -1.34 2.94
CA ASP A 275 15.16 -0.25 2.76
C ASP A 275 15.71 0.89 1.87
N ARG A 276 14.95 1.98 1.75
CA ARG A 276 15.34 3.17 0.97
C ARG A 276 16.58 3.91 1.48
N PHE A 277 17.05 3.61 2.70
CA PHE A 277 18.27 4.17 3.29
C PHE A 277 19.43 3.16 3.29
N ASN A 278 19.27 2.04 2.58
CA ASN A 278 20.21 0.92 2.55
C ASN A 278 20.46 0.26 3.91
N ARG A 279 19.52 0.38 4.86
CA ARG A 279 19.55 -0.36 6.12
C ARG A 279 19.11 -1.79 5.88
N GLU A 280 19.77 -2.74 6.52
CA GLU A 280 19.58 -4.18 6.28
C GLU A 280 18.66 -4.81 7.32
N PHE A 281 17.58 -5.43 6.86
CA PHE A 281 16.65 -6.19 7.67
C PHE A 281 16.85 -7.67 7.33
N LYS A 282 17.33 -8.47 8.31
CA LYS A 282 17.69 -9.88 8.09
C LYS A 282 16.58 -10.86 8.48
N ASP A 283 15.76 -10.51 9.47
CA ASP A 283 14.73 -11.37 10.05
C ASP A 283 13.40 -10.61 10.17
N LYS A 284 12.60 -10.89 11.22
CA LYS A 284 11.37 -10.15 11.57
C LYS A 284 11.66 -8.65 11.56
N TRP A 285 10.80 -7.88 10.90
CA TRP A 285 10.89 -6.42 10.91
C TRP A 285 10.98 -5.91 12.35
N ILE A 286 12.06 -5.17 12.59
CA ILE A 286 12.29 -4.38 13.79
C ILE A 286 12.35 -2.94 13.35
N TYR A 287 11.70 -2.03 14.05
CA TYR A 287 11.87 -0.62 13.73
C TYR A 287 13.28 -0.19 14.10
N TYR A 288 13.94 0.50 13.16
CA TYR A 288 15.13 1.27 13.51
C TYR A 288 14.70 2.43 14.38
N ARG A 289 14.92 2.26 15.68
CA ARG A 289 14.83 3.34 16.63
C ARG A 289 15.95 4.33 16.30
N GLY A 290 15.62 5.61 16.13
CA GLY A 290 16.61 6.67 15.97
C GLY A 290 17.51 6.88 17.21
N ASP A 291 17.37 6.02 18.24
CA ASP A 291 18.11 6.00 19.49
C ASP A 291 19.40 5.15 19.45
N GLN A 292 19.60 4.36 18.40
CA GLN A 292 20.77 3.50 18.24
C GLN A 292 21.63 3.96 17.05
N GLY A 293 22.48 4.96 17.30
CA GLY A 293 23.53 5.41 16.38
C GLY A 293 23.57 6.93 16.18
N ASP A 294 24.73 7.44 15.77
CA ASP A 294 24.97 8.87 15.55
C ASP A 294 24.09 9.40 14.40
N LEU A 295 23.01 10.10 14.76
CA LEU A 295 22.06 10.81 13.88
C LEU A 295 22.77 11.65 12.79
N ALA A 296 23.99 12.14 13.04
CA ALA A 296 24.76 12.93 12.08
C ALA A 296 25.28 12.13 10.86
N THR A 297 25.41 10.80 10.98
CA THR A 297 25.89 9.93 9.89
C THR A 297 24.77 9.42 8.97
N TRP A 298 23.52 9.46 9.44
CA TRP A 298 22.36 8.94 8.71
C TRP A 298 21.73 9.98 7.78
N TYR A 299 21.83 11.26 8.17
CA TYR A 299 21.33 12.40 7.38
C TYR A 299 22.19 12.74 6.17
N ASN A 300 23.50 12.43 6.22
CA ASN A 300 24.49 12.86 5.23
C ASN A 300 24.79 11.83 4.14
N ARG A 301 24.00 10.75 4.02
CA ARG A 301 24.12 9.88 2.85
C ARG A 301 23.17 10.40 1.76
N PRO A 302 23.69 11.04 0.69
CA PRO A 302 22.84 11.38 -0.44
C PRO A 302 22.14 10.11 -0.93
N ASN A 303 20.88 10.26 -1.30
CA ASN A 303 20.14 9.20 -1.97
C ASN A 303 20.88 8.91 -3.30
N PRO A 304 21.54 7.75 -3.47
CA PRO A 304 22.36 7.52 -4.66
C PRO A 304 21.49 7.50 -5.93
N GLY A 305 20.17 7.33 -5.81
CA GLY A 305 19.23 7.41 -6.93
C GLY A 305 18.82 8.84 -7.35
N LEU A 306 19.09 9.86 -6.55
CA LEU A 306 18.80 11.27 -6.92
C LEU A 306 20.02 12.00 -7.50
N GLU A 307 21.24 11.55 -7.20
CA GLU A 307 22.46 12.13 -7.80
C GLU A 307 22.57 11.83 -9.30
N VAL A 308 22.07 10.68 -9.75
CA VAL A 308 22.06 10.32 -11.18
C VAL A 308 21.07 11.19 -11.97
N ALA A 309 19.97 11.64 -11.35
CA ALA A 309 19.00 12.51 -12.00
C ALA A 309 19.46 13.98 -12.05
N ALA A 310 20.22 14.43 -11.05
CA ALA A 310 20.78 15.79 -11.04
C ALA A 310 21.98 15.93 -12.01
N ALA A 311 22.78 14.87 -12.19
CA ALA A 311 23.91 14.87 -13.13
C ALA A 311 23.51 14.74 -14.61
N ALA A 312 22.26 14.34 -14.90
CA ALA A 312 21.73 14.27 -16.27
C ALA A 312 21.00 15.56 -16.73
N ALA A 313 20.90 16.56 -15.85
CA ALA A 313 20.22 17.83 -16.10
C ALA A 313 21.15 19.07 -16.01
N ALA A 314 22.47 18.86 -16.04
CA ALA A 314 23.50 19.88 -16.18
C ALA A 314 24.36 19.58 -17.41
#